data_AF-A0A2T9X2B1-F1
#
_entry.id   AF-A0A2T9X2B1-F1
#
_cell.length_a   1.000
_cell.length_b   1.000
_cell.length_c   1.000
_cell.angle_alpha   90.00
_cell.angle_beta   90.00
_cell.angle_gamma   90.00
#
_symmetry.space_group_name_H-M   'P 1'
#
loop_
_entity.id
_entity.type
_entity.pdbx_description
1 polymer ?
#
loop_
_entity_poly.entity_id
_entity_poly.type
_entity_poly.pdbx_seq_one_letter_code
_entity_poly.pdbx_strand_id
1 'polypeptide(L)'
;MRSNQVGIILFIIILIVVAAIGIYLNSEISALSSSYNSLANKYYNALKSEFYTMNSSYTNLKANYTELSNNYNTLKYYFTTLLGCYESLNESLNLEDGYATAYQVLEYLASSNAKEIANMFCPKVTGFISVGKINGSFSGVVNVSKMFSQVFAYPIVRAFLCCGVVYNSSSHCLILSALVKYCNVNSTGGTTFIYVLYHMTLSNPSMFSWKISSINVYNYFNEIQYQMALDGLTYIHAICSKDTPVISELGIGQFPSYVFFCSNLPLAGNYTVPQLNSLLKNVTNFSIRIDYYNFTAVGNSLSGFIYAYVTMVYNGHTFCGELKITEHAEIQSNGLPEIYQISFCKM
;
A
#
# COMPACT_ATOMS: atom_id res chain seq x y z
N MET A 1 -116.26 -3.49 -60.48
CA MET A 1 -115.93 -4.30 -59.28
C MET A 1 -116.92 -3.98 -58.18
N ARG A 2 -117.48 -4.98 -57.48
CA ARG A 2 -118.47 -4.79 -56.39
C ARG A 2 -117.76 -4.29 -55.13
N SER A 3 -118.37 -3.36 -54.37
CA SER A 3 -117.80 -2.65 -53.20
C SER A 3 -116.99 -3.51 -52.22
N ASN A 4 -117.36 -4.78 -52.01
CA ASN A 4 -116.68 -5.70 -51.09
C ASN A 4 -115.27 -6.13 -51.57
N GLN A 5 -114.99 -6.05 -52.88
CA GLN A 5 -113.66 -6.34 -53.43
C GLN A 5 -112.64 -5.25 -53.06
N VAL A 6 -113.07 -4.00 -52.88
CA VAL A 6 -112.19 -2.87 -52.55
C VAL A 6 -111.66 -2.99 -51.10
N GLY A 7 -112.53 -3.37 -50.16
CA GLY A 7 -112.15 -3.59 -48.75
C GLY A 7 -111.17 -4.76 -48.58
N ILE A 8 -111.37 -5.86 -49.31
CA ILE A 8 -110.46 -7.01 -49.30
C ILE A 8 -109.09 -6.64 -49.90
N ILE A 9 -109.07 -5.90 -51.00
CA ILE A 9 -107.83 -5.42 -51.62
C ILE A 9 -107.06 -4.49 -50.67
N LEU A 10 -107.75 -3.54 -50.02
CA LEU A 10 -107.13 -2.66 -49.01
C LEU A 10 -106.56 -3.45 -47.82
N PHE A 11 -107.28 -4.44 -47.31
CA PHE A 11 -106.79 -5.29 -46.22
C PHE A 11 -105.55 -6.10 -46.62
N ILE A 12 -105.52 -6.65 -47.84
CA ILE A 12 -104.34 -7.36 -48.38
C ILE A 12 -103.15 -6.40 -48.52
N ILE A 13 -103.37 -5.18 -49.02
CA ILE A 13 -102.33 -4.15 -49.12
C ILE A 13 -101.77 -3.83 -47.72
N ILE A 14 -102.64 -3.63 -46.72
CA ILE A 14 -102.23 -3.38 -45.34
C ILE A 14 -101.40 -4.55 -44.79
N LEU A 15 -101.81 -5.80 -45.01
CA LEU A 15 -101.05 -6.96 -44.57
C LEU A 15 -99.68 -7.07 -45.25
N ILE A 16 -99.59 -6.77 -46.55
CA ILE A 16 -98.33 -6.73 -47.28
C ILE A 16 -97.42 -5.63 -46.72
N VAL A 17 -97.96 -4.44 -46.44
CA VAL A 17 -97.22 -3.33 -45.84
C VAL A 17 -96.72 -3.69 -44.44
N VAL A 18 -97.57 -4.29 -43.59
CA VAL A 18 -97.18 -4.73 -42.23
C VAL A 18 -96.10 -5.82 -42.29
N ALA A 19 -96.23 -6.79 -43.20
CA ALA A 19 -95.22 -7.82 -43.40
C ALA A 19 -93.89 -7.23 -43.90
N ALA A 20 -93.95 -6.28 -44.84
CA ALA A 20 -92.77 -5.57 -45.34
C ALA A 20 -92.07 -4.76 -44.23
N ILE A 21 -92.84 -4.06 -43.39
CA ILE A 21 -92.32 -3.36 -42.21
C ILE A 21 -91.68 -4.36 -41.23
N GLY A 22 -92.32 -5.50 -40.96
CA GLY A 22 -91.79 -6.55 -40.09
C GLY A 22 -90.47 -7.13 -40.60
N ILE A 23 -90.37 -7.39 -41.90
CA ILE A 23 -89.13 -7.86 -42.56
C ILE A 23 -88.04 -6.79 -42.44
N TYR A 24 -88.36 -5.52 -42.71
CA TYR A 24 -87.42 -4.40 -42.61
C TYR A 24 -86.90 -4.24 -41.17
N LEU A 25 -87.78 -4.21 -40.18
CA LEU A 25 -87.40 -4.10 -38.76
C LEU A 25 -86.56 -5.29 -38.30
N ASN A 26 -86.88 -6.51 -38.74
CA ASN A 26 -86.08 -7.69 -38.41
C ASN A 26 -84.67 -7.63 -39.04
N SER A 27 -84.56 -7.07 -40.25
CA SER A 27 -83.27 -6.81 -40.89
C SER A 27 -82.44 -5.79 -40.09
N GLU A 28 -83.05 -4.68 -39.66
CA GLU A 28 -82.38 -3.65 -38.85
C GLU A 28 -81.94 -4.18 -37.48
N ILE A 29 -82.80 -4.95 -36.78
CA ILE A 29 -82.47 -5.58 -35.50
C ILE A 29 -81.31 -6.57 -35.67
N SER A 30 -81.32 -7.36 -36.75
CA SER A 30 -80.24 -8.30 -37.05
C SER A 30 -78.92 -7.57 -37.31
N ALA A 31 -78.95 -6.49 -38.09
CA ALA A 31 -77.78 -5.66 -38.37
C ALA A 31 -77.23 -4.99 -37.09
N LEU A 32 -78.10 -4.51 -36.21
CA LEU A 32 -77.72 -3.94 -34.92
C LEU A 32 -77.10 -4.98 -33.98
N SER A 33 -77.68 -6.18 -33.91
CA SER A 33 -77.13 -7.30 -33.13
C SER A 33 -75.75 -7.71 -33.64
N SER A 34 -75.57 -7.81 -34.96
CA SER A 34 -74.25 -8.06 -35.57
C SER A 34 -73.25 -6.94 -35.24
N SER A 35 -73.68 -5.68 -35.28
CA SER A 35 -72.83 -4.53 -34.93
C SER A 35 -72.43 -4.54 -33.46
N TYR A 36 -73.37 -4.84 -32.55
CA TYR A 36 -73.12 -4.98 -31.12
C TYR A 36 -72.14 -6.13 -30.83
N ASN A 37 -72.35 -7.30 -31.44
CA ASN A 37 -71.45 -8.44 -31.28
C ASN A 37 -70.05 -8.14 -31.83
N SER A 38 -69.95 -7.38 -32.93
CA SER A 38 -68.67 -6.91 -33.45
C SER A 38 -68.00 -5.95 -32.46
N LEU A 39 -68.75 -5.00 -31.89
CA LEU A 39 -68.24 -4.06 -30.89
C LEU A 39 -67.73 -4.77 -29.63
N ALA A 40 -68.55 -5.65 -29.06
CA ALA A 40 -68.23 -6.42 -27.86
C ALA A 40 -67.06 -7.39 -28.08
N ASN A 41 -67.05 -8.13 -29.20
CA ASN A 41 -66.01 -9.13 -29.40
C ASN A 41 -64.70 -8.54 -29.92
N LYS A 42 -64.75 -7.54 -30.79
CA LYS A 42 -63.56 -6.99 -31.42
C LYS A 42 -62.92 -5.91 -30.56
N TYR A 43 -63.69 -4.92 -30.11
CA TYR A 43 -63.11 -3.76 -29.44
C TYR A 43 -62.91 -4.00 -27.96
N TYR A 44 -63.91 -4.54 -27.25
CA TYR A 44 -63.77 -4.74 -25.81
C TYR A 44 -62.71 -5.81 -25.48
N ASN A 45 -62.70 -6.95 -26.18
CA ASN A 45 -61.67 -7.98 -25.93
C ASN A 45 -60.27 -7.52 -26.38
N ALA A 46 -60.14 -6.78 -27.48
CA ALA A 46 -58.86 -6.21 -27.89
C ALA A 46 -58.34 -5.22 -26.85
N LEU A 47 -59.18 -4.29 -26.40
CA LEU A 47 -58.80 -3.31 -25.36
C LEU A 47 -58.43 -4.00 -24.04
N LYS A 48 -59.16 -5.04 -23.65
CA LYS A 48 -58.84 -5.84 -22.46
C LYS A 48 -57.48 -6.54 -22.61
N SER A 49 -57.18 -7.07 -23.79
CA SER A 49 -55.88 -7.68 -24.09
C SER A 49 -54.76 -6.65 -24.03
N GLU A 50 -54.94 -5.49 -24.66
CA GLU A 50 -53.98 -4.37 -24.61
C GLU A 50 -53.72 -3.91 -23.18
N PHE A 51 -54.76 -3.82 -22.35
CA PHE A 51 -54.62 -3.50 -20.94
C PHE A 51 -53.75 -4.52 -20.19
N TYR A 52 -53.97 -5.82 -20.39
CA TYR A 52 -53.14 -6.85 -19.75
C TYR A 52 -51.69 -6.80 -20.23
N THR A 53 -51.47 -6.59 -21.53
CA THR A 53 -50.11 -6.41 -22.08
C THR A 53 -49.43 -5.20 -21.44
N MET A 54 -50.11 -4.06 -21.37
CA MET A 54 -49.57 -2.84 -20.74
C MET A 54 -49.28 -3.04 -19.24
N ASN A 55 -50.17 -3.72 -18.52
CA ASN A 55 -49.97 -4.02 -17.10
C ASN A 55 -48.77 -4.96 -16.88
N SER A 56 -48.56 -5.92 -17.77
CA SER A 56 -47.37 -6.79 -17.75
C SER A 56 -46.10 -5.99 -18.02
N SER A 57 -46.10 -5.12 -19.05
CA SER A 57 -44.97 -4.22 -19.34
C SER A 57 -44.64 -3.31 -18.16
N TYR A 58 -45.65 -2.75 -17.49
CA TYR A 58 -45.47 -1.93 -16.29
C TYR A 58 -44.85 -2.71 -15.14
N THR A 59 -45.31 -3.95 -14.92
CA THR A 59 -44.77 -4.83 -13.87
C THR A 59 -43.29 -5.15 -14.13
N ASN A 60 -42.93 -5.43 -15.39
CA ASN A 60 -41.54 -5.67 -15.79
C ASN A 60 -40.68 -4.41 -15.61
N LEU A 61 -41.19 -3.23 -15.98
CA LEU A 61 -40.48 -1.97 -15.78
C LEU A 61 -40.21 -1.69 -14.29
N LYS A 62 -41.19 -1.97 -13.42
CA LYS A 62 -41.03 -1.83 -11.97
C LYS A 62 -39.97 -2.78 -11.41
N ALA A 63 -39.92 -4.02 -11.92
CA ALA A 63 -38.87 -4.98 -11.55
C ALA A 63 -37.48 -4.48 -11.99
N ASN A 64 -37.34 -4.03 -13.24
CA ASN A 64 -36.09 -3.47 -13.76
C ASN A 64 -35.61 -2.24 -12.95
N TYR A 65 -36.53 -1.38 -12.54
CA TYR A 65 -36.19 -0.23 -11.68
C TYR A 65 -35.68 -0.66 -10.30
N THR A 66 -36.28 -1.70 -9.73
CA THR A 66 -35.85 -2.27 -8.45
C THR A 66 -34.44 -2.86 -8.56
N GLU A 67 -34.16 -3.58 -9.64
CA GLU A 67 -32.83 -4.12 -9.94
C GLU A 67 -31.79 -2.99 -10.11
N LEU A 68 -32.13 -1.94 -10.87
CA LEU A 68 -31.26 -0.78 -11.05
C LEU A 68 -30.95 -0.08 -9.72
N SER A 69 -31.95 0.08 -8.85
CA SER A 69 -31.76 0.66 -7.52
C SER A 69 -30.82 -0.20 -6.66
N ASN A 70 -30.92 -1.53 -6.74
CA ASN A 70 -30.02 -2.43 -6.03
C ASN A 70 -28.59 -2.32 -6.57
N ASN A 71 -28.43 -2.28 -7.90
CA ASN A 71 -27.12 -2.11 -8.55
C ASN A 71 -26.46 -0.78 -8.15
N TYR A 72 -27.24 0.30 -8.07
CA TYR A 72 -26.74 1.60 -7.59
C TYR A 72 -26.24 1.53 -6.15
N ASN A 73 -26.98 0.88 -5.25
CA ASN A 73 -26.57 0.72 -3.85
C ASN A 73 -25.27 -0.10 -3.73
N THR A 74 -25.15 -1.18 -4.52
CA THR A 74 -23.93 -1.98 -4.62
C THR A 74 -22.74 -1.14 -5.12
N LEU A 75 -22.96 -0.32 -6.15
CA LEU A 75 -21.92 0.58 -6.67
C LEU A 75 -21.48 1.61 -5.62
N LYS A 76 -22.43 2.19 -4.87
CA LYS A 76 -22.14 3.13 -3.78
C LYS A 76 -21.31 2.46 -2.67
N TYR A 77 -21.61 1.21 -2.34
CA TYR A 77 -20.80 0.43 -1.40
C TYR A 77 -19.37 0.26 -1.91
N TYR A 78 -19.18 -0.19 -3.15
CA TYR A 78 -17.85 -0.34 -3.74
C TYR A 78 -17.07 0.97 -3.80
N PHE A 79 -17.73 2.10 -4.12
CA PHE A 79 -17.10 3.42 -4.10
C PHE A 79 -16.60 3.79 -2.70
N THR A 80 -17.41 3.51 -1.67
CA THR A 80 -17.02 3.77 -0.27
C THR A 80 -15.84 2.90 0.15
N THR A 81 -15.83 1.62 -0.23
CA THR A 81 -14.68 0.73 0.00
C THR A 81 -13.43 1.22 -0.72
N LEU A 82 -13.56 1.62 -1.99
CA LEU A 82 -12.45 2.14 -2.78
C LEU A 82 -11.88 3.43 -2.18
N LEU A 83 -12.73 4.33 -1.68
CA LEU A 83 -12.31 5.53 -0.97
C LEU A 83 -11.52 5.18 0.30
N GLY A 84 -11.98 4.20 1.10
CA GLY A 84 -11.23 3.71 2.25
C GLY A 84 -9.87 3.09 1.87
N CYS A 85 -9.80 2.33 0.77
CA CYS A 85 -8.54 1.82 0.25
C CYS A 85 -7.59 2.95 -0.22
N TYR A 86 -8.14 4.00 -0.84
CA TYR A 86 -7.37 5.18 -1.23
C TYR A 86 -6.82 5.93 -0.02
N GLU A 87 -7.62 6.08 1.04
CA GLU A 87 -7.18 6.69 2.31
C GLU A 87 -6.04 5.86 2.96
N SER A 88 -6.16 4.53 2.99
CA SER A 88 -5.08 3.64 3.46
C SER A 88 -3.81 3.70 2.59
N LEU A 89 -3.96 3.86 1.27
CA LEU A 89 -2.82 4.07 0.37
C LEU A 89 -2.16 5.43 0.62
N ASN A 90 -2.96 6.47 0.88
CA ASN A 90 -2.46 7.80 1.22
C ASN A 90 -1.72 7.81 2.57
N GLU A 91 -2.18 7.04 3.56
CA GLU A 91 -1.41 6.77 4.79
C GLU A 91 -0.05 6.11 4.50
N SER A 92 0.04 5.28 3.46
CA SER A 92 1.28 4.64 3.02
C SER A 92 2.23 5.60 2.30
N LEU A 93 1.69 6.63 1.63
CA LEU A 93 2.47 7.67 0.93
C LEU A 93 2.97 8.77 1.89
N ASN A 94 2.24 9.08 2.98
CA ASN A 94 2.68 9.99 4.05
C ASN A 94 3.92 9.50 4.83
N LEU A 95 4.29 8.23 4.67
CA LEU A 95 5.55 7.72 5.19
C LEU A 95 6.73 8.42 4.48
N GLU A 96 6.65 8.65 3.16
CA GLU A 96 7.72 9.22 2.31
C GLU A 96 8.19 10.60 2.81
N ASP A 97 7.26 11.46 3.24
CA ASP A 97 7.58 12.75 3.86
C ASP A 97 8.29 12.61 5.22
N GLY A 98 7.93 11.58 6.00
CA GLY A 98 8.61 11.21 7.24
C GLY A 98 10.05 10.76 7.00
N TYR A 99 10.29 9.94 5.96
CA TYR A 99 11.64 9.58 5.54
C TYR A 99 12.44 10.82 5.13
N ALA A 100 11.89 11.67 4.26
CA ALA A 100 12.56 12.88 3.79
C ALA A 100 12.95 13.79 4.97
N THR A 101 12.05 14.00 5.92
CA THR A 101 12.31 14.80 7.13
C THR A 101 13.43 14.21 7.97
N ALA A 102 13.43 12.88 8.18
CA ALA A 102 14.43 12.19 8.98
C ALA A 102 15.83 12.26 8.35
N TYR A 103 15.91 12.07 7.03
CA TYR A 103 17.13 12.21 6.24
C TYR A 103 17.64 13.65 6.29
N GLN A 104 16.77 14.64 6.07
CA GLN A 104 17.11 16.05 6.17
C GLN A 104 17.70 16.38 7.55
N VAL A 105 17.07 15.94 8.65
CA VAL A 105 17.61 16.18 10.01
C VAL A 105 19.02 15.61 10.16
N LEU A 106 19.26 14.39 9.68
CA LEU A 106 20.60 13.80 9.75
C LEU A 106 21.62 14.53 8.87
N GLU A 107 21.26 14.92 7.65
CA GLU A 107 22.09 15.76 6.79
C GLU A 107 22.38 17.10 7.46
N TYR A 108 21.39 17.70 8.13
CA TYR A 108 21.54 18.93 8.89
C TYR A 108 22.47 18.74 10.10
N LEU A 109 22.31 17.67 10.87
CA LEU A 109 23.22 17.28 11.95
C LEU A 109 24.65 17.03 11.43
N ALA A 110 24.77 16.52 10.21
CA ALA A 110 26.04 16.31 9.53
C ALA A 110 26.66 17.62 8.98
N SER A 111 25.84 18.62 8.64
CA SER A 111 26.26 19.89 8.04
C SER A 111 26.67 20.97 9.04
N SER A 112 26.66 20.68 10.35
CA SER A 112 27.20 21.55 11.42
C SER A 112 26.40 22.82 11.74
N ASN A 113 25.12 22.87 11.37
CA ASN A 113 24.24 24.00 11.67
C ASN A 113 23.09 23.61 12.61
N ALA A 114 23.36 23.61 13.92
CA ALA A 114 22.38 23.20 14.94
C ALA A 114 21.24 24.21 15.20
N LYS A 115 21.25 25.39 14.56
CA LYS A 115 20.38 26.51 14.95
C LYS A 115 18.90 26.38 14.52
N GLU A 116 18.52 25.37 13.74
CA GLU A 116 17.14 25.21 13.27
C GLU A 116 16.45 23.89 13.69
N ILE A 117 17.16 22.99 14.37
CA ILE A 117 16.65 21.64 14.70
C ILE A 117 15.60 21.68 15.83
N ALA A 118 15.57 22.76 16.64
CA ALA A 118 14.65 22.89 17.77
C ALA A 118 13.18 22.72 17.37
N ASN A 119 12.80 23.20 16.19
CA ASN A 119 11.43 23.13 15.67
C ASN A 119 11.02 21.71 15.23
N MET A 120 12.01 20.84 15.01
CA MET A 120 11.83 19.44 14.61
C MET A 120 11.66 18.51 15.81
N PHE A 121 11.93 18.97 17.04
CA PHE A 121 11.78 18.18 18.25
C PHE A 121 10.36 18.17 18.80
N CYS A 122 9.94 17.02 19.32
CA CYS A 122 8.80 16.92 20.21
C CYS A 122 9.05 17.74 21.49
N PRO A 123 8.00 18.28 22.13
CA PRO A 123 8.14 19.01 23.40
C PRO A 123 8.87 18.21 24.50
N LYS A 124 8.71 16.88 24.48
CA LYS A 124 9.36 15.94 25.40
C LYS A 124 10.35 15.02 24.66
N VAL A 125 11.31 15.60 23.96
CA VAL A 125 12.42 14.84 23.37
C VAL A 125 13.37 14.33 24.46
N THR A 126 13.82 13.09 24.34
CA THR A 126 14.93 12.53 25.13
C THR A 126 16.13 12.27 24.24
N GLY A 127 17.32 12.26 24.82
CA GLY A 127 18.49 11.82 24.07
C GLY A 127 19.55 11.17 24.93
N PHE A 128 20.41 10.42 24.26
CA PHE A 128 21.57 9.76 24.86
C PHE A 128 22.80 10.05 24.00
N ILE A 129 23.92 10.38 24.63
CA ILE A 129 25.20 10.54 23.94
C ILE A 129 26.25 9.76 24.72
N SER A 130 26.96 8.89 24.01
CA SER A 130 28.18 8.25 24.48
C SER A 130 29.33 8.70 23.58
N VAL A 131 30.09 9.71 24.00
CA VAL A 131 31.24 10.26 23.27
C VAL A 131 32.36 10.62 24.25
N GLY A 132 33.40 9.79 24.34
CA GLY A 132 34.62 10.11 25.08
C GLY A 132 34.36 10.56 26.53
N LYS A 133 34.63 11.83 26.84
CA LYS A 133 34.46 12.43 28.18
C LYS A 133 33.01 12.69 28.60
N ILE A 134 32.04 12.49 27.71
CA ILE A 134 30.63 12.84 27.94
C ILE A 134 29.77 11.60 27.68
N ASN A 135 29.25 11.03 28.76
CA ASN A 135 28.28 9.94 28.76
C ASN A 135 27.06 10.39 29.56
N GLY A 136 25.85 10.28 29.01
CA GLY A 136 24.64 10.59 29.77
C GLY A 136 23.35 10.67 28.96
N SER A 137 22.24 10.66 29.69
CA SER A 137 20.89 10.87 29.16
C SER A 137 20.43 12.29 29.42
N PHE A 138 19.68 12.86 28.48
CA PHE A 138 19.17 14.22 28.49
C PHE A 138 17.68 14.24 28.17
N SER A 139 16.97 15.24 28.67
CA SER A 139 15.55 15.44 28.37
C SER A 139 15.23 16.91 28.16
N GLY A 140 14.34 17.18 27.21
CA GLY A 140 13.91 18.50 26.81
C GLY A 140 14.77 19.11 25.70
N VAL A 141 14.09 19.84 24.80
CA VAL A 141 14.66 20.44 23.58
C VAL A 141 15.93 21.25 23.87
N VAL A 142 15.88 22.13 24.87
CA VAL A 142 16.99 23.02 25.22
C VAL A 142 18.25 22.24 25.64
N ASN A 143 18.07 21.17 26.42
CA ASN A 143 19.19 20.38 26.93
C ASN A 143 19.84 19.55 25.83
N VAL A 144 19.02 18.93 24.96
CA VAL A 144 19.51 18.16 23.81
C VAL A 144 20.26 19.08 22.84
N SER A 145 19.70 20.21 22.44
CA SER A 145 20.36 21.17 21.53
C SER A 145 21.68 21.72 22.08
N LYS A 146 21.71 22.05 23.38
CA LYS A 146 22.92 22.54 24.05
C LYS A 146 24.02 21.47 24.06
N MET A 147 23.66 20.22 24.35
CA MET A 147 24.58 19.09 24.34
C MET A 147 25.21 18.84 22.97
N PHE A 148 24.40 18.81 21.91
CA PHE A 148 24.90 18.65 20.54
C PHE A 148 25.90 19.76 20.17
N SER A 149 25.60 21.00 20.56
CA SER A 149 26.50 22.14 20.32
C SER A 149 27.84 21.99 21.04
N GLN A 150 27.85 21.40 22.24
CA GLN A 150 29.07 21.19 23.04
C GLN A 150 29.90 20.00 22.57
N VAL A 151 29.25 18.90 22.17
CA VAL A 151 29.92 17.64 21.82
C VAL A 151 30.56 17.71 20.44
N PHE A 152 29.86 18.30 19.48
CA PHE A 152 30.27 18.19 18.08
C PHE A 152 31.06 19.41 17.56
N ALA A 153 31.04 20.54 18.26
CA ALA A 153 31.85 21.75 17.99
C ALA A 153 32.25 21.95 16.51
N TYR A 154 31.29 22.37 15.67
CA TYR A 154 31.48 22.62 14.24
C TYR A 154 32.17 21.45 13.51
N PRO A 155 31.57 20.25 13.50
CA PRO A 155 32.22 19.08 12.91
C PRO A 155 32.42 19.27 11.40
N ILE A 156 33.36 18.55 10.79
CA ILE A 156 33.39 18.40 9.34
C ILE A 156 33.05 16.96 9.02
N VAL A 157 31.88 16.71 8.44
CA VAL A 157 31.49 15.36 8.01
C VAL A 157 32.28 14.95 6.77
N ARG A 158 32.79 13.72 6.81
CA ARG A 158 33.63 13.14 5.77
C ARG A 158 33.03 11.91 5.11
N ALA A 159 32.18 11.18 5.83
CA ALA A 159 31.36 10.12 5.27
C ALA A 159 30.04 10.02 6.05
N PHE A 160 28.97 9.76 5.31
CA PHE A 160 27.60 9.68 5.82
C PHE A 160 26.88 8.57 5.06
N LEU A 161 26.38 7.58 5.80
CA LEU A 161 25.52 6.53 5.27
C LEU A 161 24.31 6.33 6.17
N CYS A 162 23.14 6.61 5.63
CA CYS A 162 21.85 6.48 6.31
C CYS A 162 21.05 5.31 5.75
N CYS A 163 20.21 4.71 6.59
CA CYS A 163 19.13 3.84 6.16
C CYS A 163 17.86 4.10 6.99
N GLY A 164 16.70 3.80 6.43
CA GLY A 164 15.41 3.80 7.14
C GLY A 164 14.42 2.90 6.37
N VAL A 165 13.45 2.21 6.97
CA VAL A 165 12.71 2.48 8.20
C VAL A 165 12.08 1.21 8.76
N VAL A 166 11.94 1.14 10.09
CA VAL A 166 10.89 0.33 10.72
C VAL A 166 9.75 1.25 11.12
N TYR A 167 8.62 1.14 10.43
CA TYR A 167 7.38 1.76 10.84
C TYR A 167 6.69 0.84 11.84
N ASN A 168 6.55 1.29 13.07
CA ASN A 168 5.73 0.59 14.06
C ASN A 168 4.32 1.17 14.02
N SER A 169 3.40 0.46 13.34
CA SER A 169 2.00 0.86 13.17
C SER A 169 1.24 1.02 14.48
N SER A 170 1.64 0.32 15.55
CA SER A 170 1.00 0.41 16.86
C SER A 170 1.43 1.66 17.65
N SER A 171 2.51 2.32 17.25
CA SER A 171 3.08 3.49 17.96
C SER A 171 3.31 4.71 17.06
N HIS A 172 2.89 4.66 15.80
CA HIS A 172 3.06 5.70 14.79
C HIS A 172 4.48 6.30 14.80
N CYS A 173 5.46 5.40 14.76
CA CYS A 173 6.85 5.69 15.04
C CYS A 173 7.73 5.22 13.88
N LEU A 174 8.70 6.06 13.51
CA LEU A 174 9.71 5.80 12.48
C LEU A 174 11.08 5.77 13.14
N ILE A 175 11.82 4.68 12.93
CA ILE A 175 13.18 4.49 13.46
C ILE A 175 14.17 4.60 12.30
N LEU A 176 15.22 5.39 12.51
CA LEU A 176 16.28 5.66 11.54
C LEU A 176 17.65 5.37 12.17
N SER A 177 18.54 4.77 11.39
CA SER A 177 19.93 4.53 11.78
C SER A 177 20.89 5.16 10.77
N ALA A 178 21.98 5.78 11.25
CA ALA A 178 23.02 6.32 10.39
C ALA A 178 24.43 6.12 10.92
N LEU A 179 25.33 5.75 10.02
CA LEU A 179 26.75 5.58 10.24
C LEU A 179 27.45 6.85 9.74
N VAL A 180 28.16 7.54 10.63
CA VAL A 180 28.74 8.86 10.34
C VAL A 180 30.19 8.94 10.79
N LYS A 181 31.08 9.38 9.89
CA LYS A 181 32.47 9.76 10.19
C LYS A 181 32.58 11.28 10.16
N TYR A 182 32.95 11.86 11.30
CA TYR A 182 33.25 13.29 11.38
C TYR A 182 34.68 13.54 11.85
N CYS A 183 35.23 14.66 11.38
CA CYS A 183 36.49 15.21 11.82
C CYS A 183 36.18 16.31 12.84
N ASN A 184 36.66 16.13 14.07
CA ASN A 184 36.65 17.16 15.09
C ASN A 184 37.98 17.93 15.00
N VAL A 185 37.89 19.25 14.89
CA VAL A 185 39.04 20.13 14.89
C VAL A 185 39.09 20.79 16.27
N ASN A 186 40.12 20.48 17.04
CA ASN A 186 40.28 21.08 18.36
C ASN A 186 40.66 22.56 18.25
N SER A 187 40.65 23.27 19.38
CA SER A 187 40.98 24.70 19.45
C SER A 187 42.41 25.06 18.99
N THR A 188 43.29 24.07 18.83
CA THR A 188 44.67 24.25 18.36
C THR A 188 44.86 23.81 16.90
N GLY A 189 43.78 23.50 16.17
CA GLY A 189 43.81 23.08 14.77
C GLY A 189 44.14 21.59 14.54
N GLY A 190 44.33 20.82 15.61
CA GLY A 190 44.53 19.37 15.53
C GLY A 190 43.23 18.63 15.21
N THR A 191 43.31 17.64 14.34
CA THR A 191 42.16 16.86 13.87
C THR A 191 42.08 15.51 14.57
N THR A 192 40.89 15.14 15.06
CA THR A 192 40.58 13.79 15.51
C THR A 192 39.35 13.26 14.78
N PHE A 193 39.43 12.03 14.28
CA PHE A 193 38.28 11.38 13.66
C PHE A 193 37.45 10.67 14.70
N ILE A 194 36.14 10.78 14.55
CA ILE A 194 35.17 10.13 15.42
C ILE A 194 34.13 9.42 14.56
N TYR A 195 33.77 8.22 15.00
CA TYR A 195 32.95 7.26 14.27
C TYR A 195 31.71 6.96 15.10
N VAL A 196 30.53 7.34 14.60
CA VAL A 196 29.29 7.24 15.37
C VAL A 196 28.20 6.48 14.64
N LEU A 197 27.39 5.79 15.45
CA LEU A 197 26.09 5.28 15.09
C LEU A 197 25.01 6.19 15.70
N TYR A 198 24.24 6.84 14.84
CA TYR A 198 23.06 7.61 15.20
C TYR A 198 21.84 6.71 15.14
N HIS A 199 21.02 6.73 16.19
CA HIS A 199 19.66 6.22 16.17
C HIS A 199 18.69 7.35 16.47
N MET A 200 17.74 7.56 15.57
CA MET A 200 16.71 8.57 15.72
C MET A 200 15.35 7.93 15.67
N THR A 201 14.47 8.42 16.53
CA THR A 201 13.08 8.02 16.57
C THR A 201 12.23 9.25 16.27
N LEU A 202 11.39 9.16 15.26
CA LEU A 202 10.36 10.15 14.98
C LEU A 202 9.01 9.58 15.37
N SER A 203 8.23 10.38 16.07
CA SER A 203 6.82 10.11 16.33
C SER A 203 5.96 11.00 15.45
N ASN A 204 4.77 10.54 15.11
CA ASN A 204 3.79 11.32 14.38
C ASN A 204 2.81 12.02 15.36
N PRO A 205 3.07 13.26 15.84
CA PRO A 205 2.16 13.97 16.74
C PRO A 205 0.85 14.45 16.08
N SER A 206 0.75 14.49 14.75
CA SER A 206 -0.47 14.89 14.03
C SER A 206 -0.41 14.43 12.59
N MET A 207 -1.56 14.17 11.93
CA MET A 207 -1.67 13.57 10.59
C MET A 207 -0.70 14.10 9.50
N PHE A 208 -0.12 15.29 9.66
CA PHE A 208 0.74 15.96 8.67
C PHE A 208 2.14 16.34 9.19
N SER A 209 2.58 15.85 10.35
CA SER A 209 3.85 16.29 10.92
C SER A 209 4.58 15.19 11.66
N TRP A 210 5.82 14.92 11.27
CA TRP A 210 6.76 14.11 12.05
C TRP A 210 7.60 14.99 12.95
N LYS A 211 7.84 14.53 14.17
CA LYS A 211 8.74 15.19 15.11
C LYS A 211 9.65 14.18 15.80
N ILE A 212 10.86 14.61 16.07
CA ILE A 212 11.88 13.79 16.72
C ILE A 212 11.49 13.59 18.19
N SER A 213 11.27 12.34 18.58
CA SER A 213 10.95 11.93 19.94
C SER A 213 12.18 11.47 20.72
N SER A 214 13.18 10.90 20.03
CA SER A 214 14.43 10.46 20.64
C SER A 214 15.62 10.56 19.69
N ILE A 215 16.80 10.92 20.21
CA ILE A 215 18.08 10.76 19.51
C ILE A 215 19.11 10.09 20.43
N ASN A 216 19.68 8.98 19.97
CA ASN A 216 20.79 8.31 20.62
C ASN A 216 22.03 8.35 19.71
N VAL A 217 23.17 8.76 20.27
CA VAL A 217 24.45 8.81 19.57
C VAL A 217 25.46 7.92 20.28
N TYR A 218 25.98 6.97 19.53
CA TYR A 218 26.88 5.95 20.04
C TYR A 218 28.24 6.07 19.34
N ASN A 219 29.27 6.45 20.09
CA ASN A 219 30.67 6.47 19.63
C ASN A 219 31.43 5.26 20.17
N TYR A 220 31.06 4.07 19.70
CA TYR A 220 31.71 2.83 20.13
C TYR A 220 32.67 2.26 19.09
N PHE A 221 32.79 2.85 17.90
CA PHE A 221 33.61 2.31 16.82
C PHE A 221 34.99 2.95 16.76
N ASN A 222 36.01 2.11 16.54
CA ASN A 222 37.28 2.57 15.97
C ASN A 222 37.19 2.64 14.42
N GLU A 223 38.25 3.12 13.77
CA GLU A 223 38.27 3.29 12.31
C GLU A 223 38.07 1.98 11.55
N ILE A 224 38.66 0.89 12.05
CA ILE A 224 38.56 -0.43 11.43
C ILE A 224 37.11 -0.93 11.49
N GLN A 225 36.50 -0.88 12.68
CA GLN A 225 35.11 -1.27 12.89
C GLN A 225 34.15 -0.43 12.05
N TYR A 226 34.36 0.89 12.00
CA TYR A 226 33.56 1.77 11.15
C TYR A 226 33.65 1.35 9.67
N GLN A 227 34.86 1.08 9.19
CA GLN A 227 35.08 0.70 7.80
C GLN A 227 34.44 -0.66 7.50
N MET A 228 34.54 -1.61 8.42
CA MET A 228 33.86 -2.92 8.33
C MET A 228 32.33 -2.76 8.19
N ALA A 229 31.70 -1.93 9.03
CA ALA A 229 30.27 -1.66 8.91
C ALA A 229 29.92 -0.97 7.58
N LEU A 230 30.75 0.00 7.15
CA LEU A 230 30.54 0.73 5.91
C LEU A 230 30.65 -0.18 4.67
N ASP A 231 31.67 -1.04 4.63
CA ASP A 231 31.91 -1.98 3.53
C ASP A 231 30.78 -3.00 3.44
N GLY A 232 30.36 -3.58 4.57
CA GLY A 232 29.23 -4.50 4.63
C GLY A 232 27.92 -3.89 4.14
N LEU A 233 27.62 -2.65 4.53
CA LEU A 233 26.42 -1.95 4.06
C LEU A 233 26.52 -1.54 2.59
N THR A 234 27.69 -1.07 2.14
CA THR A 234 27.95 -0.71 0.73
C THR A 234 27.76 -1.92 -0.17
N TYR A 235 28.27 -3.07 0.26
CA TYR A 235 28.09 -4.33 -0.44
C TYR A 235 26.60 -4.72 -0.57
N ILE A 236 25.83 -4.60 0.52
CA ILE A 236 24.37 -4.86 0.46
C ILE A 236 23.70 -3.87 -0.50
N HIS A 237 24.00 -2.56 -0.43
CA HIS A 237 23.45 -1.57 -1.37
C HIS A 237 23.83 -1.82 -2.83
N ALA A 238 25.03 -2.33 -3.10
CA ALA A 238 25.43 -2.73 -4.45
C ALA A 238 24.55 -3.88 -4.98
N ILE A 239 24.24 -4.87 -4.13
CA ILE A 239 23.26 -5.93 -4.46
C ILE A 239 21.89 -5.31 -4.77
N CYS A 240 21.43 -4.32 -4.00
CA CYS A 240 20.15 -3.64 -4.21
C CYS A 240 20.06 -2.96 -5.58
N SER A 241 21.16 -2.36 -6.05
CA SER A 241 21.24 -1.53 -7.26
C SER A 241 21.66 -2.31 -8.52
N LYS A 242 21.92 -3.62 -8.40
CA LYS A 242 22.47 -4.48 -9.47
C LYS A 242 23.78 -3.94 -10.06
N ASP A 243 24.63 -3.31 -9.25
CA ASP A 243 25.91 -2.80 -9.73
C ASP A 243 26.91 -3.96 -9.93
N THR A 244 26.85 -4.57 -11.12
CA THR A 244 27.57 -5.79 -11.51
C THR A 244 29.10 -5.78 -11.35
N PRO A 245 29.84 -4.64 -11.39
CA PRO A 245 31.28 -4.62 -11.10
C PRO A 245 31.62 -4.82 -9.61
N VAL A 246 30.70 -4.47 -8.70
CA VAL A 246 30.84 -4.70 -7.25
C VAL A 246 30.37 -6.10 -6.86
N ILE A 247 29.40 -6.64 -7.62
CA ILE A 247 28.86 -8.00 -7.47
C ILE A 247 29.68 -8.98 -8.31
N SER A 248 30.85 -9.39 -7.83
CA SER A 248 31.68 -10.40 -8.52
C SER A 248 31.16 -11.84 -8.34
N GLU A 249 29.85 -12.07 -8.51
CA GLU A 249 29.01 -13.14 -7.92
C GLU A 249 28.29 -12.65 -6.66
N LEU A 250 27.08 -13.15 -6.40
CA LEU A 250 26.37 -12.90 -5.14
C LEU A 250 27.21 -13.56 -4.05
N GLY A 251 28.17 -12.81 -3.50
CA GLY A 251 29.12 -13.25 -2.49
C GLY A 251 28.38 -13.53 -1.20
N ILE A 252 27.84 -14.74 -1.11
CA ILE A 252 27.70 -15.40 0.17
C ILE A 252 29.15 -15.57 0.63
N GLY A 253 29.51 -14.95 1.75
CA GLY A 253 30.90 -14.86 2.23
C GLY A 253 31.62 -16.21 2.22
N GLN A 254 32.95 -16.21 2.30
CA GLN A 254 33.82 -17.37 2.07
C GLN A 254 33.54 -18.64 2.93
N PHE A 255 32.68 -18.54 3.97
CA PHE A 255 32.33 -19.65 4.86
C PHE A 255 30.85 -19.66 5.29
N PRO A 256 29.87 -19.92 4.42
CA PRO A 256 28.50 -20.17 4.84
C PRO A 256 28.33 -21.68 4.81
N SER A 257 28.37 -22.34 5.96
CA SER A 257 28.05 -23.77 6.00
C SER A 257 26.69 -24.02 5.32
N TYR A 258 25.72 -23.12 5.50
CA TYR A 258 24.42 -23.11 4.80
C TYR A 258 23.80 -21.70 4.77
N VAL A 259 23.12 -21.31 3.67
CA VAL A 259 22.13 -20.23 3.64
C VAL A 259 20.75 -20.88 3.77
N PHE A 260 20.00 -20.50 4.81
CA PHE A 260 18.65 -21.03 5.01
C PHE A 260 17.62 -20.14 4.31
N PHE A 261 16.87 -20.72 3.35
CA PHE A 261 15.68 -20.14 2.76
C PHE A 261 14.46 -20.66 3.52
N CYS A 262 13.79 -19.80 4.28
CA CYS A 262 12.63 -20.21 5.06
C CYS A 262 11.29 -19.76 4.44
N SER A 263 10.35 -20.71 4.48
CA SER A 263 8.88 -20.63 4.42
C SER A 263 8.15 -20.83 3.07
N ASN A 264 7.33 -21.91 3.04
CA ASN A 264 6.21 -22.26 2.16
C ASN A 264 6.32 -22.05 0.64
N LEU A 265 7.53 -22.18 0.09
CA LEU A 265 7.83 -22.00 -1.33
C LEU A 265 8.67 -23.17 -1.85
N PRO A 266 8.73 -23.43 -3.17
CA PRO A 266 9.53 -24.52 -3.74
C PRO A 266 11.05 -24.39 -3.51
N LEU A 267 11.49 -23.28 -2.90
CA LEU A 267 12.89 -22.93 -2.67
C LEU A 267 13.26 -22.99 -1.18
N ALA A 268 12.45 -23.63 -0.33
CA ALA A 268 12.77 -23.81 1.08
C ALA A 268 13.89 -24.85 1.26
N GLY A 269 14.96 -24.49 1.96
CA GLY A 269 16.09 -25.41 2.17
C GLY A 269 17.35 -24.75 2.71
N ASN A 270 18.30 -25.60 3.09
CA ASN A 270 19.67 -25.22 3.42
C ASN A 270 20.53 -25.34 2.16
N TYR A 271 21.13 -24.24 1.72
CA TYR A 271 21.92 -24.21 0.50
C TYR A 271 23.39 -23.94 0.80
N THR A 272 24.28 -24.77 0.26
CA THR A 272 25.70 -24.43 0.12
C THR A 272 25.88 -23.36 -0.97
N VAL A 273 27.03 -22.67 -0.99
CA VAL A 273 27.34 -21.63 -2.00
C VAL A 273 27.06 -22.10 -3.44
N PRO A 274 27.53 -23.29 -3.89
CA PRO A 274 27.29 -23.73 -5.26
C PRO A 274 25.81 -24.01 -5.57
N GLN A 275 25.06 -24.51 -4.58
CA GLN A 275 23.63 -24.78 -4.72
C GLN A 275 22.84 -23.47 -4.81
N LEU A 276 23.21 -22.46 -4.02
CA LEU A 276 22.59 -21.15 -4.10
C LEU A 276 22.94 -20.45 -5.42
N ASN A 277 24.19 -20.47 -5.86
CA ASN A 277 24.59 -19.92 -7.17
C ASN A 277 23.80 -20.55 -8.32
N SER A 278 23.53 -21.85 -8.25
CA SER A 278 22.72 -22.56 -9.26
C SER A 278 21.25 -22.16 -9.23
N LEU A 279 20.70 -21.90 -8.04
CA LEU A 279 19.32 -21.44 -7.83
C LEU A 279 19.13 -20.00 -8.35
N LEU A 280 20.09 -19.13 -8.08
CA LEU A 280 20.08 -17.71 -8.46
C LEU A 280 20.21 -17.48 -9.98
N LYS A 281 20.72 -18.44 -10.76
CA LYS A 281 20.78 -18.34 -12.24
C LYS A 281 19.41 -18.13 -12.90
N ASN A 282 18.34 -18.58 -12.26
CA ASN A 282 16.97 -18.46 -12.75
C ASN A 282 16.22 -17.26 -12.13
N VAL A 283 16.91 -16.46 -11.30
CA VAL A 283 16.39 -15.24 -10.71
C VAL A 283 16.63 -14.09 -11.68
N THR A 284 15.54 -13.50 -12.19
CA THR A 284 15.60 -12.38 -13.14
C THR A 284 15.69 -11.03 -12.43
N ASN A 285 15.24 -10.99 -11.18
CA ASN A 285 15.36 -9.81 -10.33
C ASN A 285 15.63 -10.24 -8.89
N PHE A 286 16.61 -9.63 -8.25
CA PHE A 286 16.88 -9.78 -6.83
C PHE A 286 17.20 -8.40 -6.31
N SER A 287 16.39 -7.90 -5.39
CA SER A 287 16.50 -6.58 -4.79
C SER A 287 16.40 -6.72 -3.29
N ILE A 288 17.34 -6.09 -2.60
CA ILE A 288 17.29 -5.93 -1.15
C ILE A 288 16.96 -4.45 -0.90
N ARG A 289 16.25 -4.13 0.17
CA ARG A 289 16.10 -2.76 0.68
C ARG A 289 16.39 -2.81 2.17
N ILE A 290 17.44 -2.14 2.62
CA ILE A 290 17.77 -2.10 4.04
C ILE A 290 16.76 -1.20 4.75
N ASP A 291 16.01 -1.77 5.68
CA ASP A 291 14.99 -1.05 6.45
C ASP A 291 15.57 -0.59 7.79
N TYR A 292 16.42 -1.38 8.45
CA TYR A 292 17.03 -1.00 9.72
C TYR A 292 18.29 -1.80 10.02
N TYR A 293 19.29 -1.17 10.62
CA TYR A 293 20.44 -1.87 11.18
C TYR A 293 20.82 -1.35 12.55
N ASN A 294 21.51 -2.18 13.31
CA ASN A 294 22.16 -1.82 14.56
C ASN A 294 23.46 -2.61 14.69
N PHE A 295 24.55 -1.91 15.05
CA PHE A 295 25.86 -2.50 15.27
C PHE A 295 26.38 -2.11 16.65
N THR A 296 27.03 -3.07 17.30
CA THR A 296 27.70 -2.92 18.58
C THR A 296 29.15 -3.39 18.45
N ALA A 297 30.09 -2.62 19.00
CA ALA A 297 31.49 -3.01 19.05
C ALA A 297 31.71 -4.12 20.08
N VAL A 298 32.43 -5.17 19.69
CA VAL A 298 32.81 -6.28 20.59
C VAL A 298 34.30 -6.56 20.38
N GLY A 299 35.15 -6.00 21.25
CA GLY A 299 36.60 -6.07 21.09
C GLY A 299 37.04 -5.38 19.78
N ASN A 300 37.72 -6.11 18.90
CA ASN A 300 38.11 -5.65 17.55
C ASN A 300 37.10 -6.00 16.46
N SER A 301 35.97 -6.61 16.83
CA SER A 301 34.93 -7.06 15.92
C SER A 301 33.67 -6.21 16.06
N LEU A 302 32.68 -6.49 15.22
CA LEU A 302 31.34 -5.94 15.30
C LEU A 302 30.33 -7.08 15.47
N SER A 303 29.28 -6.82 16.23
CA SER A 303 28.10 -7.67 16.33
C SER A 303 26.87 -6.82 16.08
N GLY A 304 25.86 -7.33 15.37
CA GLY A 304 24.70 -6.53 15.03
C GLY A 304 23.67 -7.29 14.20
N PHE A 305 22.55 -6.63 13.93
CA PHE A 305 21.58 -7.06 12.93
C PHE A 305 21.43 -6.06 11.81
N ILE A 306 21.07 -6.59 10.65
CA ILE A 306 20.46 -5.85 9.56
C ILE A 306 19.11 -6.50 9.28
N TYR A 307 18.07 -5.68 9.30
CA TYR A 307 16.75 -5.96 8.81
C TYR A 307 16.60 -5.33 7.43
N ALA A 308 16.27 -6.15 6.45
CA ALA A 308 16.06 -5.72 5.08
C ALA A 308 14.85 -6.41 4.47
N TYR A 309 14.15 -5.71 3.60
CA TYR A 309 13.15 -6.31 2.74
C TYR A 309 13.83 -6.90 1.51
N VAL A 310 13.38 -8.07 1.05
CA VAL A 310 13.91 -8.70 -0.16
C VAL A 310 12.78 -8.95 -1.13
N THR A 311 13.02 -8.62 -2.40
CA THR A 311 12.16 -8.96 -3.52
C THR A 311 12.94 -9.78 -4.53
N MET A 312 12.41 -10.93 -4.90
CA MET A 312 13.01 -11.87 -5.85
C MET A 312 11.99 -12.25 -6.92
N VAL A 313 12.40 -12.25 -8.19
CA VAL A 313 11.58 -12.77 -9.31
C VAL A 313 12.24 -14.04 -9.84
N TYR A 314 11.61 -15.18 -9.58
CA TYR A 314 12.08 -16.51 -9.99
C TYR A 314 11.02 -17.21 -10.83
N ASN A 315 11.40 -17.69 -12.02
CA ASN A 315 10.50 -18.35 -12.99
C ASN A 315 9.19 -17.57 -13.25
N GLY A 316 9.26 -16.23 -13.35
CA GLY A 316 8.10 -15.37 -13.60
C GLY A 316 7.21 -15.11 -12.37
N HIS A 317 7.54 -15.65 -11.20
CA HIS A 317 6.84 -15.38 -9.95
C HIS A 317 7.63 -14.41 -9.07
N THR A 318 6.94 -13.45 -8.45
CA THR A 318 7.53 -12.50 -7.50
C THR A 318 7.37 -13.05 -6.08
N PHE A 319 8.47 -13.05 -5.33
CA PHE A 319 8.56 -13.43 -3.93
C PHE A 319 9.05 -12.24 -3.13
N CYS A 320 8.41 -11.99 -2.00
CA CYS A 320 8.76 -10.91 -1.08
C CYS A 320 9.15 -11.51 0.27
N GLY A 321 10.01 -10.85 1.04
CA GLY A 321 10.52 -11.44 2.26
C GLY A 321 11.22 -10.47 3.17
N GLU A 322 11.51 -10.96 4.37
CA GLU A 322 12.35 -10.30 5.35
C GLU A 322 13.69 -11.02 5.44
N LEU A 323 14.75 -10.29 5.12
CA LEU A 323 16.12 -10.68 5.36
C LEU A 323 16.54 -10.19 6.73
N LYS A 324 16.76 -11.14 7.63
CA LYS A 324 17.34 -10.90 8.96
C LYS A 324 18.79 -11.41 8.91
N ILE A 325 19.74 -10.49 8.83
CA ILE A 325 21.17 -10.77 8.95
C ILE A 325 21.51 -10.60 10.44
N THR A 326 21.69 -11.67 11.21
CA THR A 326 21.96 -11.64 12.68
C THR A 326 22.49 -13.01 13.13
N GLU A 327 23.17 -13.28 14.25
CA GLU A 327 23.32 -12.62 15.57
C GLU A 327 24.67 -13.00 16.24
N HIS A 328 25.54 -13.75 15.54
CA HIS A 328 26.78 -14.34 16.07
C HIS A 328 27.97 -14.35 15.11
N ALA A 329 27.86 -13.68 13.97
CA ALA A 329 28.94 -13.60 13.01
C ALA A 329 29.96 -12.57 13.49
N GLU A 330 31.15 -13.00 13.88
CA GLU A 330 32.30 -12.11 13.85
C GLU A 330 32.34 -11.51 12.45
N ILE A 331 32.18 -10.19 12.30
CA ILE A 331 32.46 -9.58 10.99
C ILE A 331 33.90 -9.97 10.66
N GLN A 332 34.06 -10.69 9.54
CA GLN A 332 35.35 -11.20 9.10
C GLN A 332 36.35 -10.03 8.99
N SER A 333 37.64 -10.32 9.01
CA SER A 333 38.70 -9.31 8.86
C SER A 333 38.60 -8.46 7.58
N ASN A 334 37.73 -8.84 6.64
CA ASN A 334 37.40 -8.14 5.40
C ASN A 334 36.12 -7.27 5.45
N GLY A 335 35.42 -7.20 6.59
CA GLY A 335 34.23 -6.34 6.76
C GLY A 335 32.91 -6.91 6.25
N LEU A 336 32.87 -8.12 5.68
CA LEU A 336 31.65 -8.66 5.09
C LEU A 336 30.72 -9.31 6.14
N PRO A 337 29.41 -9.00 6.14
CA PRO A 337 28.44 -9.60 7.05
C PRO A 337 28.15 -11.05 6.63
N GLU A 338 28.09 -11.97 7.59
CA GLU A 338 27.62 -13.34 7.31
C GLU A 338 26.09 -13.37 7.23
N ILE A 339 25.57 -13.87 6.10
CA ILE A 339 24.12 -14.01 5.88
C ILE A 339 23.66 -15.36 6.46
N TYR A 340 23.13 -15.33 7.68
CA TYR A 340 22.70 -16.55 8.39
C TYR A 340 21.32 -17.06 7.94
N GLN A 341 20.38 -16.17 7.63
CA GLN A 341 19.01 -16.54 7.28
C GLN A 341 18.38 -15.54 6.32
N ILE A 342 17.69 -16.06 5.29
CA ILE A 342 16.82 -15.27 4.41
C ILE A 342 15.42 -15.87 4.50
N SER A 343 14.45 -15.11 5.02
CA SER A 343 13.06 -15.58 5.15
C SER A 343 12.20 -14.95 4.08
N PHE A 344 11.56 -15.76 3.24
CA PHE A 344 10.61 -15.29 2.25
C PHE A 344 9.19 -15.62 2.70
N CYS A 345 8.27 -14.67 2.55
CA CYS A 345 6.84 -14.91 2.77
C CYS A 345 6.12 -14.80 1.43
N LYS A 346 5.25 -15.75 1.12
CA LYS A 346 4.39 -15.63 -0.05
C LYS A 346 3.38 -14.51 0.22
N MET A 347 3.28 -13.54 -0.71
CA MET A 347 2.14 -12.62 -0.77
C MET A 347 0.89 -13.34 -1.26
#